data_AF-A0A0M2PTY4-F1
#
_entry.id   AF-A0A0M2PTY4-F1
#
_cell.length_a   1.000
_cell.length_b   1.000
_cell.length_c   1.000
_cell.angle_alpha   90.00
_cell.angle_beta   90.00
_cell.angle_gamma   90.00
#
_symmetry.space_group_name_H-M   'P 1'
#
loop_
_entity.id
_entity.type
_entity.pdbx_description
1 polymer ?
#
loop_
_entity_poly.entity_id
_entity_poly.type
_entity_poly.pdbx_seq_one_letter_code
_entity_poly.pdbx_strand_id
1 'polypeptide(L)'
;MLALNLLSSPGSGKTTLLEKTLHRLQGELALGIIVGDLATDNDAQRLRQTAAPIVQITTGNLCHLEADMVWQAAQGLDVPNLDILIVENVGNLVCPAVYDLGETLRVVLLSVTEGEDKPLKYPNTFKSADVVILTKLDIAEAVGFDRPQALGYLHSVAPQAQIFEVSARTGLGMDQWYDYVRQAVPTSRSRP
;
A
#
# COMPACT_ATOMS: atom_id res chain seq x y z
N MET A 1 -8.62 14.50 -4.27
CA MET A 1 -7.42 13.65 -4.28
C MET A 1 -7.67 12.51 -3.32
N LEU A 2 -7.31 11.30 -3.71
CA LEU A 2 -7.30 10.12 -2.86
C LEU A 2 -5.91 9.97 -2.23
N ALA A 3 -5.82 9.83 -0.91
CA ALA A 3 -4.56 9.53 -0.22
C ALA A 3 -4.55 8.08 0.27
N LEU A 4 -3.54 7.29 -0.10
CA LEU A 4 -3.40 5.89 0.28
C LEU A 4 -2.17 5.71 1.18
N ASN A 5 -2.29 4.97 2.27
CA ASN A 5 -1.17 4.59 3.13
C ASN A 5 -0.98 3.06 3.09
N LEU A 6 0.14 2.59 2.54
CA LEU A 6 0.45 1.17 2.40
C LEU A 6 1.29 0.68 3.58
N LEU A 7 0.72 -0.22 4.38
CA LEU A 7 1.38 -0.89 5.50
C LEU A 7 1.62 -2.36 5.15
N SER A 8 2.73 -2.92 5.64
CA SER A 8 3.03 -4.34 5.45
C SER A 8 4.19 -4.79 6.33
N SER A 9 4.46 -6.09 6.41
CA SER A 9 5.78 -6.57 6.83
C SER A 9 6.87 -6.19 5.80
N PRO A 10 8.16 -6.23 6.17
CA PRO A 10 9.23 -6.17 5.19
C PRO A 10 9.08 -7.25 4.12
N GLY A 11 9.24 -6.87 2.85
CA GLY A 11 9.21 -7.82 1.74
C GLY A 11 7.83 -8.36 1.36
N SER A 12 6.71 -7.85 1.89
CA SER A 12 5.37 -8.28 1.46
C SER A 12 5.07 -7.89 0.00
N GLY A 13 5.79 -6.92 -0.57
CA GLY A 13 5.70 -6.57 -1.99
C GLY A 13 5.02 -5.23 -2.30
N LYS A 14 5.00 -4.28 -1.36
CA LYS A 14 4.47 -2.91 -1.56
C LYS A 14 5.04 -2.25 -2.80
N THR A 15 6.37 -2.16 -2.91
CA THR A 15 7.05 -1.53 -4.04
C THR A 15 6.64 -2.15 -5.38
N THR A 16 6.59 -3.48 -5.48
CA THR A 16 6.17 -4.15 -6.72
C THR A 16 4.68 -3.96 -7.02
N LEU A 17 3.80 -3.94 -6.01
CA LEU A 17 2.40 -3.58 -6.19
C LEU A 17 2.28 -2.15 -6.74
N LEU A 18 3.06 -1.21 -6.20
CA LEU A 18 3.09 0.18 -6.64
C LEU A 18 3.64 0.34 -8.04
N GLU A 19 4.77 -0.28 -8.38
CA GLU A 19 5.33 -0.30 -9.74
C GLU A 19 4.27 -0.70 -10.77
N LYS A 20 3.55 -1.81 -10.51
CA LYS A 20 2.50 -2.31 -11.41
C LYS A 20 1.30 -1.37 -11.46
N THR A 21 0.90 -0.79 -10.32
CA THR A 21 -0.21 0.16 -10.23
C THR A 21 0.10 1.45 -11.00
N LEU A 22 1.29 2.01 -10.82
CA LEU A 22 1.78 3.19 -11.52
C LEU A 22 1.83 2.92 -13.02
N HIS A 23 2.43 1.80 -13.45
CA HIS A 23 2.51 1.46 -14.87
C HIS A 23 1.14 1.32 -15.54
N ARG A 24 0.14 0.82 -14.82
CA ARG A 24 -1.21 0.63 -15.36
C ARG A 24 -2.03 1.91 -15.38
N LEU A 25 -1.93 2.74 -14.35
CA LEU A 25 -2.79 3.91 -14.14
C LEU A 25 -2.14 5.22 -14.60
N GLN A 26 -0.83 5.22 -14.91
CA GLN A 26 -0.19 6.36 -15.54
C GLN A 26 -0.89 6.70 -16.87
N GLY A 27 -1.10 7.99 -17.11
CA GLY A 27 -1.84 8.49 -18.28
C GLY A 27 -3.36 8.56 -18.08
N GLU A 28 -3.92 7.80 -17.14
CA GLU A 28 -5.32 7.92 -16.72
C GLU A 28 -5.46 8.88 -15.54
N LEU A 29 -4.57 8.75 -14.55
CA LEU A 29 -4.59 9.53 -13.31
C LEU A 29 -3.22 10.18 -13.07
N ALA A 30 -3.22 11.33 -12.39
CA ALA A 30 -2.00 11.94 -11.88
C ALA A 30 -1.65 11.32 -10.51
N LEU A 31 -0.59 10.52 -10.46
CA LEU A 31 -0.15 9.83 -9.23
C LEU A 31 1.15 10.45 -8.71
N GLY A 32 1.28 10.62 -7.40
CA GLY A 32 2.54 10.94 -6.73
C GLY A 32 2.79 10.00 -5.57
N ILE A 33 4.06 9.73 -5.27
CA ILE A 33 4.45 8.74 -4.27
C ILE A 33 5.39 9.34 -3.24
N ILE A 34 5.17 9.00 -1.97
CA ILE A 34 6.11 9.22 -0.88
C ILE A 34 6.55 7.85 -0.38
N VAL A 35 7.87 7.60 -0.36
CA VAL A 35 8.45 6.32 0.08
C VAL A 35 9.15 6.52 1.41
N GLY A 36 8.76 5.78 2.44
CA GLY A 36 9.41 5.76 3.75
C GLY A 36 10.25 4.51 3.93
N ASP A 37 11.55 4.68 4.16
CA ASP A 37 12.48 3.60 4.49
C ASP A 37 13.47 4.08 5.56
N LEU A 38 14.05 3.14 6.30
CA LEU A 38 15.00 3.42 7.39
C LEU A 38 16.29 4.02 6.87
N ALA A 39 16.86 3.44 5.81
CA ALA A 39 18.27 3.68 5.47
C ALA A 39 18.58 3.80 3.97
N THR A 40 17.74 3.27 3.08
CA THR A 40 18.05 3.22 1.64
C THR A 40 17.02 3.96 0.81
N ASP A 41 17.38 4.32 -0.42
CA ASP A 41 16.44 4.86 -1.40
C ASP A 41 16.15 3.85 -2.53
N ASN A 42 16.43 2.55 -2.30
CA ASN A 42 16.29 1.50 -3.29
C ASN A 42 14.87 1.42 -3.86
N ASP A 43 13.86 1.48 -2.99
CA ASP A 43 12.46 1.41 -3.41
C ASP A 43 12.06 2.67 -4.20
N ALA A 44 12.50 3.85 -3.78
CA ALA A 44 12.31 5.06 -4.58
C ALA A 44 13.04 5.01 -5.93
N GLN A 45 14.27 4.50 -6.00
CA GLN A 45 15.02 4.34 -7.26
C GLN A 45 14.30 3.41 -8.24
N ARG A 46 13.74 2.31 -7.73
CA ARG A 46 12.93 1.40 -8.54
C ARG A 46 11.67 2.09 -9.08
N LEU A 47 10.96 2.84 -8.23
CA LEU A 47 9.75 3.56 -8.62
C LEU A 47 10.01 4.75 -9.56
N ARG A 48 11.20 5.37 -9.51
CA ARG A 48 11.62 6.44 -10.44
C ARG A 48 11.74 5.99 -11.90
N GLN A 49 11.68 4.69 -12.18
CA GLN A 49 11.55 4.17 -13.56
C GLN A 49 10.16 4.43 -14.15
N THR A 50 9.20 4.84 -13.33
CA THR A 50 7.86 5.28 -13.75
C THR A 50 7.81 6.79 -13.98
N ALA A 51 6.74 7.29 -14.61
CA ALA A 51 6.55 8.72 -14.82
C ALA A 51 6.05 9.49 -13.59
N ALA A 52 5.73 8.80 -12.48
CA ALA A 52 5.18 9.44 -11.29
C ALA A 52 6.27 10.19 -10.51
N PRO A 53 6.01 11.41 -9.99
CA PRO A 53 6.91 12.07 -9.06
C PRO A 53 7.02 11.29 -7.75
N ILE A 54 8.26 11.02 -7.31
CA ILE A 54 8.59 10.22 -6.13
C ILE A 54 9.43 11.05 -5.15
N VAL A 55 9.02 11.11 -3.89
CA VAL A 55 9.81 11.70 -2.79
C VAL A 55 10.17 10.60 -1.79
N GLN A 56 11.44 10.53 -1.40
CA GLN A 56 11.92 9.60 -0.38
C GLN A 56 11.98 10.30 0.99
N ILE A 57 11.54 9.61 2.03
CA ILE A 57 11.79 9.92 3.43
C ILE A 57 12.73 8.86 3.98
N THR A 58 13.87 9.29 4.54
CA THR A 58 14.75 8.43 5.31
C THR A 58 14.43 8.62 6.79
N THR A 59 13.82 7.61 7.41
CA THR A 59 13.34 7.70 8.80
C THR A 59 14.46 7.50 9.83
N GLY A 60 15.64 7.06 9.37
CA GLY A 60 16.77 6.72 10.22
C GLY A 60 16.46 5.50 11.08
N ASN A 61 16.21 5.72 12.37
CA ASN A 61 15.90 4.66 13.32
C ASN A 61 14.40 4.50 13.60
N LEU A 62 13.55 5.36 13.04
CA LEU A 62 12.11 5.30 13.27
C LEU A 62 11.48 4.20 12.41
N CYS A 63 10.61 3.42 13.05
CA CYS A 63 9.96 2.23 12.48
C CYS A 63 8.61 2.53 11.81
N HIS A 64 8.26 3.79 11.66
CA HIS A 64 7.00 4.33 11.11
C HIS A 64 7.23 5.73 10.51
N LEU A 65 6.24 6.20 9.77
CA LEU A 65 6.12 7.60 9.35
C LEU A 65 5.14 8.35 10.26
N GLU A 66 5.34 9.67 10.36
CA GLU A 66 4.43 10.60 11.06
C GLU A 66 3.86 11.62 10.07
N ALA A 67 2.71 12.21 10.42
CA ALA A 67 1.98 13.11 9.52
C ALA A 67 2.79 14.34 9.10
N ASP A 68 3.65 14.85 9.99
CA ASP A 68 4.55 15.98 9.72
C ASP A 68 5.63 15.62 8.69
N MET A 69 6.19 14.40 8.76
CA MET A 69 7.15 13.90 7.77
C MET A 69 6.50 13.79 6.39
N VAL A 70 5.28 13.26 6.33
CA VAL A 70 4.51 13.17 5.08
C VAL A 70 4.19 14.55 4.55
N TRP A 71 3.76 15.48 5.41
CA TRP A 71 3.47 16.86 5.02
C TRP A 71 4.71 17.58 4.45
N GLN A 72 5.88 17.40 5.06
CA GLN A 72 7.14 17.96 4.56
C GLN A 72 7.52 17.36 3.20
N ALA A 73 7.44 16.03 3.06
CA ALA A 73 7.73 15.35 1.80
C ALA A 73 6.75 15.77 0.68
N ALA A 74 5.49 15.98 1.03
CA ALA A 74 4.46 16.43 0.11
C ALA A 74 4.76 17.83 -0.47
N GLN A 75 5.57 18.68 0.19
CA GLN A 75 6.02 19.95 -0.39
C GLN A 75 6.92 19.76 -1.62
N GLY A 76 7.54 18.59 -1.79
CA GLY A 76 8.32 18.22 -2.96
C GLY A 76 7.46 17.71 -4.14
N LEU A 77 6.15 17.69 -4.00
CA LEU A 77 5.19 17.22 -5.00
C LEU A 77 4.21 18.34 -5.38
N ASP A 78 3.70 18.30 -6.61
CA ASP A 78 2.59 19.16 -7.05
C ASP A 78 1.23 18.58 -6.63
N VAL A 79 1.05 18.44 -5.31
CA VAL A 79 -0.14 17.81 -4.69
C VAL A 79 -1.48 18.37 -5.20
N PRO A 80 -1.64 19.69 -5.41
CA PRO A 80 -2.88 20.22 -5.98
C PRO A 80 -3.26 19.62 -7.33
N ASN A 81 -2.30 19.12 -8.11
CA ASN A 81 -2.53 18.51 -9.42
C ASN A 81 -2.52 16.96 -9.40
N LEU A 82 -2.31 16.32 -8.24
CA LEU A 82 -2.38 14.86 -8.09
C LEU A 82 -3.79 14.35 -7.84
N ASP A 83 -4.23 13.37 -8.62
CA ASP A 83 -5.48 12.64 -8.38
C ASP A 83 -5.31 11.66 -7.20
N ILE A 84 -4.13 11.05 -7.10
CA ILE A 84 -3.76 10.10 -6.04
C ILE A 84 -2.39 10.44 -5.45
N LEU A 85 -2.30 10.46 -4.12
CA LEU A 85 -1.04 10.43 -3.37
C LEU A 85 -0.93 9.08 -2.66
N ILE A 86 0.17 8.35 -2.88
CA ILE A 86 0.40 7.07 -2.20
C ILE A 86 1.63 7.17 -1.31
N VAL A 87 1.47 6.80 -0.04
CA VAL A 87 2.54 6.69 0.94
C VAL A 87 2.90 5.22 1.10
N GLU A 88 4.08 4.83 0.64
CA GLU A 88 4.68 3.53 0.97
C GLU A 88 5.31 3.65 2.36
N ASN A 89 4.65 3.13 3.38
CA ASN A 89 5.14 3.19 4.75
C ASN A 89 6.26 2.18 5.00
N VAL A 90 6.99 2.37 6.09
CA VAL A 90 8.04 1.46 6.53
C VAL A 90 7.47 0.04 6.67
N GLY A 91 8.27 -0.97 6.30
CA GLY A 91 7.91 -2.38 6.48
C GLY A 91 7.80 -2.76 7.96
N ASN A 92 6.63 -2.55 8.56
CA ASN A 92 6.33 -2.92 9.93
C ASN A 92 4.81 -3.06 10.15
N LEU A 93 4.38 -4.15 10.77
CA LEU A 93 2.98 -4.40 11.14
C LEU A 93 2.63 -3.99 12.58
N VAL A 94 3.52 -3.28 13.27
CA VAL A 94 3.33 -2.85 14.67
C VAL A 94 3.30 -1.33 14.77
N CYS A 95 4.44 -0.67 14.54
CA CYS A 95 4.57 0.77 14.79
C CYS A 95 3.57 1.60 13.96
N PRO A 96 3.44 1.40 12.63
CA PRO A 96 2.60 2.26 11.79
C PRO A 96 1.09 2.21 12.12
N ALA A 97 0.63 1.17 12.81
CA ALA A 97 -0.79 0.94 13.08
C ALA A 97 -1.47 2.05 13.88
N VAL A 98 -0.70 2.75 14.72
CA VAL A 98 -1.20 3.77 15.65
C VAL A 98 -0.97 5.20 15.19
N TYR A 99 -0.39 5.39 14.00
CA TYR A 99 -0.12 6.70 13.42
C TYR A 99 -1.08 6.95 12.26
N ASP A 100 -1.85 8.02 12.36
CA ASP A 100 -2.66 8.55 11.27
C ASP A 100 -1.81 9.56 10.50
N LEU A 101 -1.69 9.38 9.17
CA LEU A 101 -0.93 10.27 8.29
C LEU A 101 -1.86 11.25 7.55
N GLY A 102 -3.16 11.24 7.84
CA GLY A 102 -4.18 11.95 7.09
C GLY A 102 -4.58 11.23 5.80
N GLU A 103 -4.32 9.92 5.71
CA GLU A 103 -4.74 9.11 4.56
C GLU A 103 -6.27 9.00 4.45
N THR A 104 -6.75 8.82 3.22
CA THR A 104 -8.16 8.50 2.97
C THR A 104 -8.44 7.02 3.16
N LEU A 105 -7.51 6.16 2.72
CA LEU A 105 -7.60 4.71 2.87
C LEU A 105 -6.28 4.13 3.36
N ARG A 106 -6.38 3.25 4.35
CA ARG A 106 -5.29 2.43 4.84
C ARG A 106 -5.31 1.06 4.16
N VAL A 107 -4.24 0.76 3.43
CA VAL A 107 -4.07 -0.48 2.66
C VAL A 107 -3.04 -1.35 3.36
N VAL A 108 -3.43 -2.52 3.85
CA VAL A 108 -2.52 -3.46 4.52
C VAL A 108 -2.23 -4.65 3.60
N LEU A 109 -0.95 -4.92 3.33
CA LEU A 109 -0.55 -6.12 2.59
C LEU A 109 -0.27 -7.27 3.54
N LEU A 110 -0.77 -8.46 3.18
CA LEU A 110 -0.44 -9.75 3.79
C LEU A 110 0.12 -10.66 2.70
N SER A 111 1.40 -11.02 2.75
CA SER A 111 1.97 -11.99 1.80
C SER A 111 1.68 -13.42 2.25
N VAL A 112 1.38 -14.31 1.30
CA VAL A 112 1.20 -15.76 1.60
C VAL A 112 2.43 -16.39 2.26
N THR A 113 3.61 -15.79 2.08
CA THR A 113 4.86 -16.24 2.71
C THR A 113 4.96 -15.91 4.20
N GLU A 114 4.05 -15.10 4.74
CA GLU A 114 4.07 -14.68 6.14
C GLU A 114 3.28 -15.63 7.04
N GLY A 115 2.41 -16.47 6.46
CA GLY A 115 1.48 -17.32 7.20
C GLY A 115 0.15 -16.62 7.52
N GLU A 116 -0.87 -17.43 7.75
CA GLU A 116 -2.29 -17.07 7.80
C GLU A 116 -2.64 -16.26 9.05
N ASP A 117 -1.91 -16.48 10.14
CA ASP A 117 -2.23 -16.00 11.49
C ASP A 117 -1.90 -14.53 11.77
N LYS A 118 -1.34 -13.80 10.79
CA LYS A 118 -0.95 -12.40 10.94
C LYS A 118 -2.09 -11.47 11.38
N PRO A 119 -3.35 -11.62 10.91
CA PRO A 119 -4.45 -10.80 11.39
C PRO A 119 -4.67 -10.95 12.90
N LEU A 120 -4.51 -12.16 13.45
CA LEU A 120 -4.64 -12.40 14.89
C LEU A 120 -3.43 -11.90 15.67
N LYS A 121 -2.22 -11.99 15.10
CA LYS A 121 -0.98 -11.54 15.74
C LYS A 121 -0.80 -10.03 15.75
N TYR A 122 -1.31 -9.33 14.73
CA TYR A 122 -1.17 -7.89 14.55
C TYR A 122 -2.54 -7.18 14.43
N PRO A 123 -3.45 -7.38 15.38
CA PRO A 123 -4.85 -7.01 15.22
C PRO A 123 -5.05 -5.50 15.02
N ASN A 124 -4.21 -4.65 15.60
CA ASN A 124 -4.34 -3.19 15.42
C ASN A 124 -4.14 -2.76 13.97
N THR A 125 -3.16 -3.35 13.28
CA THR A 125 -2.89 -3.04 11.86
C THR A 125 -4.04 -3.48 10.99
N PHE A 126 -4.51 -4.72 11.16
CA PHE A 126 -5.61 -5.23 10.33
C PHE A 126 -6.96 -4.59 10.67
N LYS A 127 -7.25 -4.31 11.95
CA LYS A 127 -8.48 -3.60 12.36
C LYS A 127 -8.58 -2.18 11.80
N SER A 128 -7.44 -1.53 11.56
CA SER A 128 -7.40 -0.19 10.96
C SER A 128 -7.38 -0.21 9.43
N ALA A 129 -7.30 -1.38 8.80
CA ALA A 129 -7.31 -1.49 7.35
C ALA A 129 -8.70 -1.19 6.78
N ASP A 130 -8.75 -0.35 5.75
CA ASP A 130 -9.91 -0.22 4.85
C ASP A 130 -9.83 -1.25 3.72
N VAL A 131 -8.59 -1.59 3.33
CA VAL A 131 -8.29 -2.58 2.29
C VAL A 131 -7.21 -3.52 2.77
N VAL A 132 -7.40 -4.81 2.54
CA VAL A 132 -6.36 -5.83 2.70
C VAL A 132 -6.00 -6.41 1.34
N ILE A 133 -4.71 -6.39 1.01
CA ILE A 133 -4.16 -7.03 -0.18
C ILE A 133 -3.46 -8.33 0.25
N LEU A 134 -4.11 -9.47 0.02
CA LEU A 134 -3.45 -10.77 0.12
C LEU A 134 -2.59 -10.96 -1.13
N THR A 135 -1.27 -10.98 -0.99
CA THR A 135 -0.32 -10.88 -2.11
C THR A 135 0.57 -12.11 -2.27
N LYS A 136 1.19 -12.22 -3.44
CA LYS A 136 2.04 -13.34 -3.88
C LYS A 136 1.29 -14.67 -3.98
N LEU A 137 0.01 -14.63 -4.35
CA LEU A 137 -0.83 -15.83 -4.49
C LEU A 137 -0.25 -16.88 -5.45
N ASP A 138 0.56 -16.45 -6.40
CA ASP A 138 1.26 -17.29 -7.36
C ASP A 138 2.28 -18.27 -6.74
N ILE A 139 2.64 -18.10 -5.47
CA ILE A 139 3.47 -19.06 -4.71
C ILE A 139 2.77 -19.64 -3.49
N ALA A 140 1.45 -19.46 -3.36
CA ALA A 140 0.67 -19.93 -2.20
C ALA A 140 0.82 -21.44 -1.97
N GLU A 141 0.72 -22.25 -3.03
CA GLU A 141 0.90 -23.70 -2.95
C GLU A 141 2.31 -24.08 -2.50
N ALA A 142 3.34 -23.43 -3.06
CA ALA A 142 4.74 -23.73 -2.76
C ALA A 142 5.10 -23.47 -1.29
N VAL A 143 4.40 -22.55 -0.62
CA VAL A 143 4.61 -22.24 0.80
C VAL A 143 3.57 -22.87 1.71
N GLY A 144 2.66 -23.69 1.17
CA GLY A 144 1.63 -24.40 1.94
C GLY A 144 0.57 -23.48 2.56
N PHE A 145 0.26 -22.36 1.90
CA PHE A 145 -0.64 -21.35 2.45
C PHE A 145 -2.10 -21.82 2.48
N ASP A 146 -2.71 -21.82 3.67
CA ASP A 146 -4.14 -22.12 3.88
C ASP A 146 -4.99 -20.87 3.67
N ARG A 147 -5.36 -20.65 2.40
CA ARG A 147 -6.18 -19.52 1.98
C ARG A 147 -7.52 -19.42 2.75
N PRO A 148 -8.34 -20.49 2.86
CA PRO A 148 -9.58 -20.43 3.66
C PRO A 148 -9.36 -19.97 5.10
N GLN A 149 -8.31 -20.45 5.76
CA GLN A 149 -7.99 -20.05 7.13
C GLN A 149 -7.60 -18.56 7.22
N ALA A 150 -6.74 -18.08 6.31
CA ALA A 150 -6.36 -16.67 6.27
C ALA A 150 -7.56 -15.74 6.06
N LEU A 151 -8.45 -16.08 5.11
CA LEU A 151 -9.68 -15.31 4.87
C LEU A 151 -10.60 -15.33 6.09
N GLY A 152 -10.73 -16.48 6.77
CA GLY A 152 -11.48 -16.57 8.02
C GLY A 152 -10.94 -15.63 9.11
N TYR A 153 -9.62 -15.56 9.28
CA TYR A 153 -9.00 -14.63 10.23
C TYR A 153 -9.17 -13.17 9.82
N LEU A 154 -8.99 -12.83 8.55
CA LEU A 154 -9.22 -11.49 8.04
C LEU A 154 -10.66 -11.03 8.26
N HIS A 155 -11.65 -11.84 7.91
CA HIS A 155 -13.06 -11.51 8.14
C HIS A 155 -13.39 -11.37 9.64
N SER A 156 -12.73 -12.13 10.52
CA SER A 156 -12.93 -12.01 11.96
C SER A 156 -12.32 -10.74 12.58
N VAL A 157 -11.16 -10.32 12.08
CA VAL A 157 -10.37 -9.21 12.66
C VAL A 157 -10.71 -7.87 12.00
N ALA A 158 -10.94 -7.88 10.69
CA ALA A 158 -11.17 -6.71 9.85
C ALA A 158 -12.41 -6.90 8.95
N PRO A 159 -13.61 -7.13 9.53
CA PRO A 159 -14.83 -7.37 8.75
C PRO A 159 -15.22 -6.22 7.83
N GLN A 160 -14.75 -5.01 8.11
CA GLN A 160 -14.98 -3.82 7.27
C GLN A 160 -14.06 -3.76 6.04
N ALA A 161 -12.94 -4.46 6.06
CA ALA A 161 -11.91 -4.29 5.04
C ALA A 161 -12.29 -5.00 3.74
N GLN A 162 -12.11 -4.32 2.61
CA GLN A 162 -12.22 -4.96 1.31
C GLN A 162 -10.96 -5.79 1.05
N ILE A 163 -11.12 -7.07 0.70
CA ILE A 163 -10.01 -7.99 0.46
C ILE A 163 -9.79 -8.15 -1.04
N PHE A 164 -8.55 -7.94 -1.49
CA PHE A 164 -8.09 -8.30 -2.83
C PHE A 164 -7.01 -9.37 -2.75
N GLU A 165 -7.14 -10.38 -3.59
CA GLU A 165 -6.18 -11.46 -3.69
C GLU A 165 -5.39 -11.32 -4.98
N VAL A 166 -4.09 -11.07 -4.86
CA VAL A 166 -3.29 -10.62 -5.99
C VAL A 166 -1.97 -11.37 -6.13
N SER A 167 -1.48 -11.38 -7.37
CA SER A 167 -0.06 -11.54 -7.66
C SER A 167 0.37 -10.42 -8.57
N ALA A 168 1.18 -9.49 -8.06
CA ALA A 168 1.79 -8.47 -8.89
C ALA A 168 2.80 -9.06 -9.90
N ARG A 169 3.29 -10.29 -9.66
CA ARG A 169 4.21 -11.01 -10.56
C ARG A 169 3.47 -11.54 -11.79
N THR A 170 2.33 -12.21 -11.59
CA THR A 170 1.57 -12.84 -12.69
C THR A 170 0.44 -11.97 -13.24
N GLY A 171 0.06 -10.91 -12.51
CA GLY A 171 -1.10 -10.07 -12.82
C GLY A 171 -2.41 -10.57 -12.23
N LEU A 172 -2.43 -11.75 -11.59
CA LEU A 172 -3.64 -12.29 -10.96
C LEU A 172 -4.26 -11.26 -10.01
N GLY A 173 -5.56 -11.01 -10.17
CA GLY A 173 -6.36 -10.12 -9.30
C GLY A 173 -6.02 -8.62 -9.39
N MET A 174 -4.98 -8.24 -10.13
CA MET A 174 -4.52 -6.85 -10.19
C MET A 174 -5.52 -5.91 -10.85
N ASP A 175 -6.28 -6.37 -11.85
CA ASP A 175 -7.31 -5.54 -12.50
C ASP A 175 -8.40 -5.09 -11.53
N GLN A 176 -8.84 -5.96 -10.62
CA GLN A 176 -9.83 -5.62 -9.59
C GLN A 176 -9.28 -4.55 -8.64
N TRP A 177 -8.00 -4.65 -8.28
CA TRP A 177 -7.32 -3.63 -7.48
C TRP A 177 -7.27 -2.29 -8.23
N TYR A 178 -6.91 -2.28 -9.50
CA TYR A 178 -6.86 -1.06 -10.32
C TYR A 178 -8.23 -0.40 -10.47
N ASP A 179 -9.26 -1.21 -10.71
CA ASP A 179 -10.64 -0.74 -10.82
C ASP A 179 -11.11 -0.10 -9.53
N TYR A 180 -10.81 -0.72 -8.39
CA TYR A 180 -11.13 -0.17 -7.07
C TYR A 180 -10.43 1.18 -6.84
N VAL A 181 -9.12 1.26 -7.09
CA VAL A 181 -8.36 2.51 -6.94
C VAL A 181 -8.95 3.62 -7.83
N ARG A 182 -9.32 3.31 -9.08
CA ARG A 182 -9.96 4.27 -9.98
C ARG A 182 -11.30 4.78 -9.44
N GLN A 183 -12.13 3.88 -8.91
CA GLN A 183 -13.45 4.24 -8.37
C GLN A 183 -13.36 5.01 -7.04
N ALA A 184 -12.29 4.79 -6.27
CA ALA A 184 -12.04 5.49 -5.02
C ALA A 184 -11.59 6.95 -5.21
N VAL A 185 -11.18 7.36 -6.42
CA VAL A 185 -10.81 8.75 -6.70
C VAL A 185 -12.07 9.63 -6.62
N PRO A 186 -12.09 10.70 -5.79
CA PRO A 186 -13.23 11.60 -5.72
C PRO A 186 -13.53 12.25 -7.09
N THR A 187 -14.79 12.25 -7.49
CA THR A 187 -15.26 12.75 -8.80
C THR A 187 -15.12 14.27 -9.00
N SER A 188 -14.70 15.03 -7.99
CA SER A 188 -14.79 16.51 -7.97
C SER A 188 -13.68 17.27 -8.67
N ARG A 189 -12.82 16.63 -9.48
CA ARG A 189 -11.86 17.33 -10.35
C ARG A 189 -12.31 17.27 -11.81
N SER A 190 -13.21 18.18 -12.18
CA SER A 190 -13.26 18.66 -13.56
C SER A 190 -11.90 19.31 -13.84
N ARG A 191 -11.03 18.64 -14.60
CA ARG A 191 -9.84 19.29 -15.17
C ARG A 191 -10.35 20.47 -16.03
N PRO A 192 -9.87 21.70 -15.81
CA PRO A 192 -10.22 22.82 -16.68
C PRO A 192 -9.75 22.60 -18.12
#